data_AF-A0A7W0GYE6-F1
#
_entry.id   AF-A0A7W0GYE6-F1
#
_cell.length_a   1.000
_cell.length_b   1.000
_cell.length_c   1.000
_cell.angle_alpha   90.00
_cell.angle_beta   90.00
_cell.angle_gamma   90.00
#
_symmetry.space_group_name_H-M   'P 1'
#
loop_
_entity.id
_entity.type
_entity.pdbx_description
1 polymer ?
#
loop_
_entity_poly.entity_id
_entity_poly.type
_entity_poly.pdbx_seq_one_letter_code
_entity_poly.pdbx_strand_id
1 'polypeptide(L)' 'AGWAAPWMPFRKLVVGVGMVPRGEVGLIFADIGRRSGVLPEEVFGAVLLMVMATTFVAPPALKALFARE' A
#
# COMPACT_ATOMS: atom_id res chain seq x y z
N ALA A 1 -12.62 8.88 4.83
CA ALA A 1 -13.12 7.57 5.32
C ALA A 1 -13.26 7.46 6.84
N GLY A 2 -12.56 8.23 7.69
CA GLY A 2 -12.76 8.23 9.15
C GLY A 2 -13.78 9.24 9.70
N TRP A 3 -14.31 10.12 8.86
CA TRP A 3 -15.26 11.19 9.26
C TRP A 3 -16.73 10.79 9.15
N ALA A 4 -17.04 9.60 8.63
CA ALA A 4 -18.42 9.16 8.38
C ALA A 4 -19.06 8.35 9.54
N ALA A 5 -18.27 7.86 10.50
CA ALA A 5 -18.79 7.02 11.60
C ALA A 5 -17.94 7.15 12.89
N PRO A 6 -18.05 8.26 13.64
CA PRO A 6 -17.32 8.46 14.90
C PRO A 6 -17.72 7.50 16.04
N TRP A 7 -18.81 6.74 15.89
CA TRP A 7 -19.37 5.85 16.92
C TRP A 7 -18.90 4.39 16.83
N MET A 8 -18.10 4.01 15.83
CA MET A 8 -17.68 2.62 15.64
C MET A 8 -16.22 2.41 16.09
N PRO A 9 -15.93 1.40 16.94
CA PRO A 9 -14.56 1.13 17.37
C PRO A 9 -13.74 0.56 16.19
N PHE A 10 -13.06 1.42 15.44
CA PHE A 10 -12.17 1.00 14.37
C PHE A 10 -10.77 0.67 14.90
N ARG A 11 -10.28 -0.54 14.62
CA ARG A 11 -8.89 -0.93 14.88
C ARG A 11 -7.97 -0.19 13.91
N LYS A 12 -7.39 0.92 14.38
CA LYS A 12 -6.51 1.81 13.59
C LYS A 12 -5.39 1.07 12.85
N LEU A 13 -4.83 0.01 13.45
CA LEU A 13 -3.79 -0.82 12.84
C LEU A 13 -4.30 -1.67 11.66
N VAL A 14 -5.48 -2.27 11.78
CA VAL A 14 -6.09 -3.06 10.70
C VAL A 14 -6.46 -2.16 9.52
N VAL A 15 -7.04 -0.99 9.81
CA VAL A 15 -7.34 0.02 8.79
C VAL A 15 -6.06 0.52 8.14
N GLY A 16 -5.02 0.86 8.91
CA GLY A 16 -3.74 1.33 8.38
C GLY A 16 -3.07 0.31 7.46
N VAL A 17 -3.05 -0.98 7.83
CA VAL A 17 -2.50 -2.04 6.99
C VAL A 17 -3.39 -2.27 5.75
N GLY A 18 -4.71 -2.22 5.88
CA GLY A 18 -5.64 -2.35 4.75
C GLY A 18 -5.57 -1.18 3.76
N MET A 19 -5.20 0.02 4.23
CA MET A 19 -5.14 1.25 3.45
C MET A 19 -3.78 1.53 2.81
N VAL A 20 -2.77 0.66 2.96
CA VAL A 20 -1.50 0.83 2.23
C VAL A 20 -1.81 0.86 0.74
N PRO A 21 -1.53 1.97 0.03
CA PRO A 21 -1.82 2.09 -1.39
C PRO A 21 -0.80 1.23 -2.16
N ARG A 22 -1.23 0.04 -2.58
CA ARG A 22 -0.46 -0.91 -3.39
C ARG A 22 -1.30 -1.30 -4.59
N GLY A 23 -0.68 -1.37 -5.77
CA GLY A 23 -1.35 -1.79 -7.00
C GLY A 23 -1.01 -0.94 -8.21
N GLU A 24 -1.84 -1.09 -9.23
CA GLU A 24 -1.64 -0.55 -10.58
C GLU A 24 -1.41 0.96 -10.60
N VAL A 25 -2.11 1.71 -9.75
CA VAL A 25 -2.01 3.17 -9.68
C VAL A 25 -0.59 3.63 -9.32
N GLY A 26 0.09 2.95 -8.40
CA GLY A 26 1.47 3.26 -8.03
C GLY A 26 2.47 3.00 -9.17
N LEU A 27 2.21 1.95 -9.96
CA LEU A 27 3.02 1.62 -11.13
C LEU A 27 2.78 2.59 -12.29
N ILE A 28 1.53 3.05 -12.47
CA ILE A 28 1.18 4.10 -13.44
C ILE A 28 1.95 5.39 -13.12
N PHE A 29 1.95 5.84 -11.87
CA PHE A 29 2.71 7.02 -11.46
C PHE A 29 4.22 6.86 -11.66
N ALA A 30 4.76 5.68 -11.36
CA ALA A 30 6.17 5.38 -11.57
C ALA A 30 6.55 5.40 -13.06
N ASP A 31 5.73 4.84 -13.95
CA ASP A 31 5.98 4.86 -15.40
C ASP A 31 5.83 6.27 -15.99
N ILE A 32 4.84 7.04 -15.55
CA ILE A 32 4.70 8.45 -15.93
C ILE A 32 5.94 9.24 -15.49
N GLY A 33 6.40 9.03 -14.24
CA GLY A 33 7.59 9.68 -13.72
C GLY A 33 8.89 9.27 -14.40
N ARG A 34 8.98 8.02 -14.89
CA ARG A 34 10.09 7.55 -15.73
C ARG A 34 10.09 8.26 -17.09
N ARG A 35 8.91 8.34 -17.74
CA ARG A 35 8.76 9.00 -19.05
C ARG A 35 8.98 10.51 -18.98
N SER A 36 8.66 11.14 -17.86
CA SER A 36 8.92 12.57 -17.65
C SER A 36 10.37 12.89 -17.26
N GLY A 37 11.23 11.87 -17.11
CA GLY A 37 12.63 12.02 -16.70
C GLY A 37 12.83 12.38 -15.22
N VAL A 38 11.77 12.34 -14.41
CA VAL A 38 11.80 12.66 -12.97
C VAL A 38 12.28 11.47 -12.15
N LEU A 39 11.93 10.25 -12.57
CA LEU A 39 12.41 9.02 -11.96
C LEU A 39 13.44 8.32 -12.85
N PRO A 40 14.70 8.16 -12.40
CA PRO A 40 15.65 7.31 -13.09
C PRO A 40 15.27 5.83 -12.95
N GLU A 41 15.77 5.00 -13.86
CA GLU A 41 15.32 3.61 -14.04
C GLU A 41 15.55 2.76 -12.79
N GLU A 42 16.58 3.05 -11.99
CA GLU A 42 16.82 2.35 -10.73
C GLU A 42 15.71 2.59 -9.70
N VAL A 43 15.15 3.80 -9.67
CA VAL A 43 14.06 4.15 -8.73
C VAL A 43 12.75 3.52 -9.18
N PHE A 44 12.50 3.43 -10.48
CA PHE A 44 11.36 2.68 -11.01
C PHE A 44 11.40 1.20 -10.58
N GLY A 45 12.56 0.55 -10.73
CA GLY A 45 12.76 -0.82 -10.26
C GLY A 45 12.57 -0.98 -8.74
N ALA A 46 13.06 -0.03 -7.95
CA ALA A 46 12.86 -0.03 -6.50
C ALA A 46 11.39 0.11 -6.09
N VAL A 47 10.62 0.97 -6.77
CA VAL A 47 9.17 1.15 -6.54
C VAL A 47 8.41 -0.12 -6.91
N LEU A 48 8.73 -0.74 -8.04
CA LEU A 48 8.13 -2.01 -8.44
C LEU A 48 8.36 -3.10 -7.38
N LEU A 49 9.60 -3.23 -6.89
CA LEU A 49 9.94 -4.17 -5.82
C LEU A 49 9.16 -3.88 -4.53
N MET A 50 9.04 -2.62 -4.12
CA MET A 50 8.26 -2.21 -2.96
C MET A 50 6.78 -2.60 -3.10
N VAL A 51 6.18 -2.37 -4.27
CA VAL A 51 4.78 -2.72 -4.54
C VAL A 51 4.58 -4.24 -4.47
N MET A 52 5.48 -5.02 -5.08
CA MET A 52 5.40 -6.49 -5.03
C MET A 52 5.57 -6.99 -3.59
N ALA A 53 6.61 -6.54 -2.89
CA ALA A 53 6.90 -6.95 -1.52
C ALA A 53 5.72 -6.63 -0.58
N THR A 54 5.19 -5.41 -0.64
CA THR A 54 4.04 -5.05 0.20
C THR A 54 2.79 -5.82 -0.21
N THR A 55 2.56 -6.14 -1.48
CA THR A 55 1.41 -6.96 -1.91
C THR A 55 1.46 -8.36 -1.30
N PHE A 56 2.63 -9.00 -1.22
CA PHE A 56 2.78 -10.31 -0.56
C PHE A 56 2.73 -10.23 0.96
N VAL A 57 3.19 -9.13 1.57
CA VAL A 57 3.21 -8.97 3.02
C VAL A 57 1.84 -8.55 3.58
N ALA A 58 0.96 -7.91 2.79
CA ALA A 58 -0.38 -7.49 3.23
C ALA A 58 -1.24 -8.64 3.78
N PRO A 59 -1.48 -9.71 3.01
CA PRO A 59 -2.39 -10.78 3.42
C PRO A 59 -1.94 -11.49 4.70
N PRO A 60 -0.66 -11.90 4.88
CA PRO A 60 -0.23 -12.52 6.12
C PRO A 60 -0.23 -11.54 7.30
N ALA A 61 0.12 -10.26 7.09
CA ALA A 61 0.05 -9.25 8.15
C ALA A 61 -1.39 -9.01 8.63
N LEU A 62 -2.34 -8.89 7.71
CA LEU A 62 -3.76 -8.79 8.04
C LEU A 62 -4.25 -10.06 8.74
N LYS A 63 -3.92 -11.25 8.21
CA LYS A 63 -4.29 -12.53 8.83
C LYS A 63 -3.75 -12.64 10.26
N ALA A 64 -2.52 -12.22 10.52
CA ALA A 64 -1.94 -12.22 11.86
C ALA A 64 -2.61 -11.20 12.81
N LEU A 65 -3.00 -10.03 12.30
CA LEU A 65 -3.72 -9.01 13.08
C LEU A 65 -5.15 -9.43 13.45
N PHE A 66 -5.79 -10.25 12.60
CA PHE A 66 -7.09 -10.87 12.87
C PHE A 66 -6.97 -12.17 13.69
N ALA A 67 -5.89 -12.95 13.56
CA ALA A 67 -5.66 -14.17 14.35
C ALA A 67 -5.18 -13.91 15.79
N ARG A 68 -4.90 -12.64 16.13
CA ARG A 68 -4.64 -12.17 17.50
C ARG A 68 -5.94 -11.79 18.24
N GLU A 69 -7.09 -12.13 17.67
CA GLU A 69 -8.41 -12.23 18.31
C GLU A 69 -8.74 -13.71 18.55
#